data_AF-A0A7G2LS81-F1
#
_entry.id   AF-A0A7G2LS81-F1
#
_cell.length_a   1.000
_cell.length_b   1.000
_cell.length_c   1.000
_cell.angle_alpha   90.00
_cell.angle_beta   90.00
_cell.angle_gamma   90.00
#
_symmetry.space_group_name_H-M   'P 1'
#
loop_
_entity.id
_entity.type
_entity.pdbx_description
1 polymer ?
#
loop_
_entity_poly.entity_id
_entity_poly.type
_entity_poly.pdbx_seq_one_letter_code
_entity_poly.pdbx_strand_id
1 'polypeptide(L)' 'SGGLISLAMAQAMGVGIPAMARLALAIMHTSMHRLFPIGGHWSPVLFNAVPHLDRPDRRLAQTHM' A
#
# COMPACT_ATOMS: atom_id res chain seq x y z
N SER A 1 5.17 -2.92 8.36
CA SER A 1 3.82 -3.14 8.93
C SER A 1 2.82 -2.26 8.20
N GLY A 2 1.52 -2.60 8.21
CA GLY A 2 0.49 -1.81 7.52
C GLY A 2 0.38 -0.37 8.03
N GLY A 3 0.47 -0.17 9.36
CA GLY A 3 0.42 1.17 9.96
C GLY A 3 1.60 2.09 9.59
N LEU A 4 2.81 1.56 9.46
CA LEU A 4 3.96 2.36 9.01
C LEU A 4 3.84 2.75 7.53
N ILE A 5 3.39 1.79 6.70
CA ILE A 5 3.19 2.03 5.28
C ILE A 5 2.09 3.08 5.08
N SER A 6 0.98 3.00 5.81
CA SER A 6 -0.10 3.98 5.71
C SER A 6 0.34 5.38 6.16
N LEU A 7 1.18 5.49 7.21
CA LEU A 7 1.77 6.76 7.62
C LEU A 7 2.65 7.37 6.52
N ALA A 8 3.54 6.57 5.92
CA ALA A 8 4.41 7.04 4.84
C ALA A 8 3.61 7.48 3.60
N MET A 9 2.59 6.71 3.22
CA MET A 9 1.68 7.07 2.12
C MET A 9 0.88 8.33 2.44
N ALA A 10 0.40 8.47 3.69
CA ALA A 10 -0.36 9.63 4.11
C ALA A 10 0.48 10.92 4.06
N GLN A 11 1.75 10.86 4.48
CA GLN A 11 2.68 11.98 4.36
C GLN A 11 2.97 12.33 2.90
N ALA A 12 3.20 11.33 2.04
CA ALA A 12 3.46 11.55 0.63
C ALA A 12 2.27 12.20 -0.10
N MET A 13 1.04 11.80 0.24
CA MET A 13 -0.18 12.31 -0.38
C MET A 13 -0.80 13.52 0.31
N GLY A 14 -0.28 13.94 1.48
CA GLY A 14 -0.84 15.04 2.26
C GLY A 14 -2.26 14.77 2.81
N VAL A 15 -2.59 13.51 3.12
CA VAL A 15 -3.94 13.13 3.58
C VAL A 15 -4.05 12.99 5.10
N GLY A 16 -5.22 13.34 5.65
CA GLY A 16 -5.48 13.30 7.09
C GLY A 16 -5.71 11.90 7.66
N ILE A 17 -5.79 11.84 9.00
CA ILE A 17 -5.94 10.59 9.79
C ILE A 17 -7.08 9.68 9.30
N PRO A 18 -8.29 10.17 8.96
CA PRO A 18 -9.37 9.30 8.47
C PRO A 18 -9.01 8.59 7.16
N ALA A 19 -8.29 9.25 6.26
CA ALA A 19 -7.82 8.64 5.02
C ALA A 19 -6.66 7.66 5.28
N MET A 20 -5.73 8.03 6.18
CA MET A 20 -4.66 7.14 6.62
C MET A 20 -5.19 5.83 7.21
N ALA A 21 -6.25 5.89 8.03
CA ALA A 21 -6.88 4.71 8.61
C ALA A 21 -7.44 3.76 7.54
N ARG A 22 -8.12 4.31 6.51
CA ARG A 22 -8.62 3.52 5.37
C ARG A 22 -7.49 2.86 4.59
N LEU A 23 -6.37 3.57 4.39
CA LEU A 23 -5.17 2.98 3.76
C LEU A 23 -4.62 1.83 4.60
N ALA A 24 -4.52 2.02 5.92
CA ALA A 24 -3.99 1.00 6.83
C ALA A 24 -4.79 -0.30 6.77
N LEU A 25 -6.12 -0.21 6.78
CA LEU A 25 -7.04 -1.34 6.71
C LEU A 25 -6.98 -2.10 5.37
N ALA A 26 -6.57 -1.42 4.29
CA ALA A 26 -6.48 -2.05 2.98
C ALA A 26 -5.17 -2.85 2.79
N ILE A 27 -4.14 -2.62 3.60
CA ILE A 27 -2.79 -3.17 3.35
C ILE A 27 -2.73 -4.66 3.68
N MET A 28 -2.47 -5.47 2.65
CA MET A 28 -2.28 -6.91 2.75
C MET A 28 -0.86 -7.26 3.20
N HIS A 29 -0.72 -8.46 3.75
CA HIS A 29 0.59 -9.02 4.04
C HIS A 29 1.41 -9.19 2.75
N THR A 30 2.73 -9.00 2.83
CA THR A 30 3.67 -9.03 1.69
C THR A 30 3.34 -8.10 0.52
N SER A 31 2.42 -7.16 0.67
CA SER A 31 2.07 -6.21 -0.38
C SER A 31 3.23 -5.26 -0.73
N MET A 32 3.32 -4.92 -2.00
CA MET A 32 4.25 -3.96 -2.56
C MET A 32 3.58 -2.58 -2.64
N HIS A 33 4.36 -1.53 -2.41
CA HIS A 33 3.96 -0.12 -2.49
C HIS A 33 5.09 0.66 -3.16
N ARG A 34 4.79 1.57 -4.09
CA ARG A 34 5.80 2.34 -4.82
C ARG A 34 5.38 3.81 -4.94
N LEU A 35 6.29 4.69 -4.55
CA LEU A 35 6.22 6.13 -4.80
C LEU A 35 7.17 6.49 -5.93
N PHE A 36 6.77 7.48 -6.74
CA PHE A 36 7.61 8.07 -7.78
C PHE A 36 7.54 9.59 -7.69
N PRO A 37 8.67 10.30 -7.83
CA PRO A 37 8.65 11.76 -7.85
C PRO A 37 8.06 12.24 -9.19
N ILE A 38 6.91 12.89 -9.16
CA ILE A 38 6.23 13.47 -10.33
C ILE A 38 5.94 14.93 -10.01
N GLY A 39 6.45 15.85 -10.84
CA GLY A 39 6.19 17.28 -10.67
C GLY A 39 6.67 17.86 -9.34
N GLY A 40 7.72 17.30 -8.72
CA GLY A 40 8.24 17.75 -7.43
C GLY A 40 7.54 17.17 -6.19
N HIS A 41 6.56 16.28 -6.38
CA HIS A 41 5.83 15.63 -5.29
C HIS A 41 5.93 14.10 -5.38
N TRP A 42 5.85 13.44 -4.24
CA TRP A 42 5.79 11.98 -4.19
C TRP A 42 4.40 11.50 -4.60
N SER A 43 4.32 10.75 -5.69
CA SER A 43 3.06 10.20 -6.19
C SER A 43 3.04 8.68 -6.05
N PRO A 44 1.97 8.07 -5.51
CA PRO A 44 1.82 6.63 -5.49
C PRO A 44 1.56 6.10 -6.91
N VAL A 45 2.44 5.25 -7.40
CA VAL A 45 2.31 4.58 -8.71
C VAL A 45 1.92 3.11 -8.57
N LEU A 46 2.02 2.57 -7.36
CA LEU A 46 1.56 1.22 -7.02
C LEU A 46 1.20 1.20 -5.53
N PHE A 47 0.01 0.71 -5.21
CA PHE A 47 -0.48 0.56 -3.85
C PHE A 47 -1.02 -0.85 -3.64
N ASN A 48 -0.59 -1.48 -2.55
CA ASN A 48 -1.12 -2.75 -2.07
C ASN A 48 -1.10 -3.91 -3.09
N ALA A 49 -0.11 -3.93 -3.98
CA ALA A 49 -0.06 -4.97 -5.01
C ALA A 49 0.64 -6.23 -4.51
N VAL A 50 0.10 -7.41 -4.84
CA VAL A 50 0.70 -8.72 -4.53
C VAL A 50 0.96 -9.54 -5.80
N PRO A 51 1.66 -9.00 -6.81
CA PRO A 51 1.80 -9.66 -8.13
C PRO A 51 2.49 -11.03 -8.06
N HIS A 52 3.29 -11.27 -7.03
CA HIS A 52 3.95 -12.56 -6.79
C HIS A 52 2.99 -13.64 -6.25
N LEU A 53 1.81 -13.26 -5.76
CA LEU A 53 0.75 -14.16 -5.29
C LEU A 53 -0.45 -14.25 -6.24
N ASP A 54 -0.40 -13.57 -7.38
CA ASP A 54 -1.50 -13.52 -8.36
C ASP A 54 -1.58 -14.79 -9.23
N ARG A 55 -0.56 -15.65 -9.15
CA ARG A 55 -0.54 -16.95 -9.82
C ARG A 55 -1.54 -17.92 -9.17
N PRO A 56 -2.22 -18.78 -9.96
CA PRO A 56 -3.26 -19.68 -9.45
C PRO A 56 -2.84 -20.56 -8.28
N ASP A 57 -1.59 -21.02 -8.28
CA ASP A 57 -0.95 -21.85 -7.26
C ASP A 57 -0.66 -21.11 -5.94
N ARG A 58 -0.59 -19.77 -5.98
CA ARG A 58 -0.20 -18.92 -4.84
C ARG A 58 -1.34 -18.15 -4.21
N ARG A 59 -2.54 -18.16 -4.79
CA ARG A 59 -3.72 -17.45 -4.25
C ARG A 59 -4.08 -17.86 -2.82
N LEU A 60 -3.92 -19.14 -2.47
CA LEU A 60 -4.18 -19.63 -1.11
C LEU A 60 -3.24 -19.04 -0.04
N ALA A 61 -2.10 -18.48 -0.45
CA ALA A 61 -1.16 -17.81 0.45
C ALA A 61 -1.48 -16.32 0.68
N GLN A 62 -2.51 -15.78 0.01
CA GLN A 62 -2.97 -14.41 0.26
C GLN A 62 -3.73 -14.37 1.59
N THR A 63 -3.08 -13.86 2.63
CA THR A 63 -3.69 -13.65 3.94
C THR A 63 -4.04 -12.18 4.14
N HIS A 64 -5.19 -11.95 4.76
CA HIS A 64 -5.73 -10.63 5.08
C HIS A 64 -5.52 -10.37 6.58
N MET A 65 -5.44 -9.11 7.00
CA MET A 65 -5.41 -8.72 8.42
C MET A 65 -6.82 -8.45 8.94
#